data_AF-A0A7X0BXU0-F1
#
_entry.id   AF-A0A7X0BXU0-F1
#
_cell.length_a   1.000
_cell.length_b   1.000
_cell.length_c   1.000
_cell.angle_alpha   90.00
_cell.angle_beta   90.00
_cell.angle_gamma   90.00
#
_symmetry.space_group_name_H-M   'P 1'
#
loop_
_entity.id
_entity.type
_entity.pdbx_description
1 polymer ?
#
loop_
_entity_poly.entity_id
_entity_poly.type
_entity_poly.pdbx_seq_one_letter_code
_entity_poly.pdbx_strand_id
1 'polypeptide(L)'
;MLRIHDALTGRSGELAPGRAVRMHTCGPVAGPRPAHLGDLRPHVLSDVVRRLLESRRVRVLACRGPLLDGDPAALGAFRRAAGALNLRPPEHEPLAGEAVEAAVELIAGLVERGEAHVTAGGSVLLGTGSAPADGGAGPSASPGGGADGGDAGRVLWAATSGGPAWDSPWGRGVPAPDVRCQAVARRLLGARVDILVADGDACSHHDGPLLGAGHRLTSGPVLFDGPELLPEQVREAGLDPLAVRLAYLEHHYREPVRLTWDLLREADGTVRRWRARVAGWAESPSAPLASGHVRRVEEALDDDLDTPAALGALRDLEGDDSVAAGAKFESFLHLDQVLALDLAMEIGRTPAP
;
A
#
# COMPACT_ATOMS: atom_id res chain seq x y z
N MET A 1 -1.19 15.98 -15.12
CA MET A 1 -1.13 16.28 -13.67
C MET A 1 -1.80 15.12 -12.97
N LEU A 2 -1.21 14.60 -11.89
CA LEU A 2 -1.74 13.38 -11.25
C LEU A 2 -3.01 13.71 -10.48
N ARG A 3 -4.14 13.17 -10.94
CA ARG A 3 -5.43 13.21 -10.26
C ARG A 3 -5.59 11.91 -9.48
N ILE A 4 -5.98 11.99 -8.21
CA ILE A 4 -6.13 10.83 -7.33
C ILE A 4 -7.48 10.92 -6.63
N HIS A 5 -8.20 9.80 -6.56
CA HIS A 5 -9.37 9.62 -5.72
C HIS A 5 -8.97 9.46 -4.26
N ASP A 6 -9.44 10.38 -3.43
CA ASP A 6 -9.27 10.30 -1.99
C ASP A 6 -10.43 9.53 -1.36
N ALA A 7 -10.14 8.33 -0.87
CA ALA A 7 -11.10 7.45 -0.22
C ALA A 7 -11.71 8.05 1.05
N LEU A 8 -11.05 9.02 1.70
CA LEU A 8 -11.59 9.68 2.88
C LEU A 8 -12.72 10.66 2.53
N THR A 9 -12.56 11.40 1.42
CA THR A 9 -13.53 12.43 0.99
C THR A 9 -14.48 11.94 -0.09
N GLY A 10 -14.19 10.80 -0.72
CA GLY A 10 -14.92 10.26 -1.86
C GLY A 10 -14.77 11.10 -3.14
N ARG A 11 -13.80 12.01 -3.18
CA ARG A 11 -13.59 12.96 -4.27
C ARG A 11 -12.21 12.78 -4.88
N SER A 12 -12.13 12.99 -6.19
CA SER A 12 -10.83 13.08 -6.85
C SER A 12 -10.28 14.50 -6.75
N GLY A 13 -8.99 14.62 -6.44
CA GLY A 13 -8.27 15.88 -6.38
C GLY A 13 -6.91 15.76 -7.04
N GLU A 14 -6.33 16.91 -7.38
CA GLU A 14 -4.96 16.93 -7.88
C GLU A 14 -3.99 16.66 -6.73
N LEU A 15 -3.06 15.73 -6.96
CA LEU A 15 -1.85 15.67 -6.18
C LEU A 15 -0.91 16.73 -6.75
N ALA A 16 -0.63 17.76 -5.96
CA ALA A 16 0.39 18.77 -6.25
C ALA A 16 1.69 18.39 -5.50
N PRO A 17 2.49 17.45 -6.03
CA PRO A 17 3.74 17.11 -5.38
C PRO A 17 4.66 18.33 -5.40
N GLY A 18 5.21 18.68 -4.23
CA GLY A 18 6.36 19.57 -4.19
C GLY A 18 7.60 18.87 -4.77
N ARG A 19 8.79 19.17 -4.24
CA ARG A 19 10.01 18.42 -4.60
C ARG A 19 10.03 16.99 -4.04
N ALA A 20 9.21 16.72 -3.03
CA ALA A 20 9.11 15.42 -2.39
C ALA A 20 7.68 15.11 -1.96
N VAL A 21 7.34 13.83 -1.90
CA VAL A 21 6.08 13.26 -1.40
C VAL A 21 6.41 12.29 -0.27
N ARG A 22 5.76 12.47 0.88
CA ARG A 22 5.81 11.54 2.01
C ARG A 22 4.67 10.56 1.86
N MET A 23 5.00 9.29 1.73
CA MET A 23 4.03 8.23 1.51
C MET A 23 4.11 7.22 2.64
N HIS A 24 2.98 6.95 3.28
CA HIS A 24 2.85 5.86 4.23
C HIS A 24 2.00 4.74 3.64
N THR A 25 2.41 3.49 3.84
CA THR A 25 1.62 2.30 3.50
C THR A 25 1.48 1.48 4.77
N CYS A 26 0.28 0.94 5.03
CA CYS A 26 0.07 0.00 6.13
C CYS A 26 1.15 -1.11 6.13
N GLY A 27 1.48 -1.64 7.30
CA GLY A 27 2.38 -2.78 7.41
C GLY A 27 1.75 -4.07 6.87
N PRO A 28 2.55 -5.12 6.64
CA PRO A 28 2.02 -6.44 6.33
C PRO A 28 1.08 -6.92 7.45
N VAL A 29 0.03 -7.65 7.08
CA VAL A 29 -0.93 -8.21 8.03
C VAL A 29 -0.20 -9.20 8.95
N ALA A 30 -0.39 -9.03 10.27
CA ALA A 30 0.18 -9.92 11.27
C ALA A 30 -0.67 -11.18 11.43
N GLY A 31 -0.03 -12.35 11.53
CA GLY A 31 -0.75 -13.61 11.73
C GLY A 31 0.13 -14.85 11.55
N PRO A 32 -0.35 -16.04 11.95
CA PRO A 32 0.41 -17.28 11.87
C PRO A 32 0.56 -17.82 10.44
N ARG A 33 0.17 -17.06 9.41
CA ARG A 33 0.10 -17.48 8.02
C ARG A 33 1.06 -16.65 7.16
N PRO A 34 1.72 -17.26 6.15
CA PRO A 34 2.55 -16.50 5.21
C PRO A 34 1.72 -15.45 4.47
N ALA A 35 2.35 -14.34 4.09
CA ALA A 35 1.72 -13.29 3.31
C ALA A 35 1.21 -13.86 1.98
N HIS A 36 -0.11 -13.77 1.78
CA HIS A 36 -0.74 -14.24 0.55
C HIS A 36 -0.80 -13.12 -0.48
N LEU A 37 -1.19 -13.46 -1.71
CA LEU A 37 -1.29 -12.51 -2.80
C LEU A 37 -2.17 -11.30 -2.43
N GLY A 38 -3.22 -11.49 -1.62
CA GLY A 38 -4.08 -10.41 -1.14
C GLY A 38 -3.32 -9.31 -0.39
N ASP A 39 -2.46 -9.71 0.55
CA ASP A 39 -1.65 -8.80 1.36
C ASP A 39 -0.72 -7.93 0.53
N LEU A 40 -0.30 -8.40 -0.66
CA LEU A 40 0.68 -7.71 -1.50
C LEU A 40 0.07 -6.61 -2.37
N ARG A 41 -1.23 -6.63 -2.65
CA ARG A 41 -1.86 -5.69 -3.60
C ARG A 41 -1.76 -4.22 -3.15
N PRO A 42 -2.04 -3.84 -1.89
CA PRO A 42 -1.81 -2.47 -1.41
C PRO A 42 -0.36 -2.02 -1.55
N HIS A 43 0.59 -2.95 -1.43
CA HIS A 43 2.01 -2.64 -1.62
C HIS A 43 2.38 -2.47 -3.09
N VAL A 44 1.78 -3.22 -4.01
CA VAL A 44 1.90 -2.98 -5.45
C VAL A 44 1.36 -1.60 -5.82
N LEU A 45 0.20 -1.21 -5.28
CA LEU A 45 -0.34 0.14 -5.44
C LEU A 45 0.64 1.22 -4.97
N SER A 46 1.22 1.05 -3.76
CA SER A 46 2.22 1.99 -3.26
C SER A 46 3.46 2.08 -4.16
N ASP A 47 3.90 0.96 -4.74
CA ASP A 47 5.04 0.89 -5.64
C ASP A 47 4.76 1.56 -7.00
N VAL A 48 3.55 1.38 -7.56
CA VAL A 48 3.11 2.09 -8.78
C VAL A 48 3.08 3.59 -8.56
N VAL A 49 2.47 4.06 -7.47
CA VAL A 49 2.43 5.49 -7.11
C VAL A 49 3.85 6.04 -6.98
N ARG A 50 4.71 5.32 -6.27
CA ARG A 50 6.11 5.71 -6.09
C ARG A 50 6.82 5.85 -7.43
N ARG A 51 6.76 4.84 -8.28
CA ARG A 51 7.45 4.82 -9.58
C ARG A 51 6.92 5.90 -10.52
N LEU A 52 5.61 6.16 -10.52
CA LEU A 52 5.00 7.22 -11.32
C LEU A 52 5.45 8.62 -10.88
N LEU A 53 5.59 8.85 -9.58
CA LEU A 53 6.10 10.12 -9.06
C LEU A 53 7.60 10.28 -9.35
N GLU A 54 8.39 9.22 -9.15
CA GLU A 54 9.82 9.23 -9.42
C GLU A 54 10.15 9.40 -10.92
N SER A 55 9.35 8.83 -11.83
CA SER A 55 9.50 9.07 -13.28
C SER A 55 9.30 10.54 -13.66
N ARG A 56 8.59 11.30 -12.81
CA ARG A 56 8.37 12.75 -12.91
C ARG A 56 9.35 13.57 -12.08
N ARG A 57 10.44 12.94 -11.63
CA ARG A 57 11.51 13.55 -10.82
C ARG A 57 11.01 14.08 -9.47
N VAL A 58 9.93 13.53 -8.94
CA VAL A 58 9.46 13.78 -7.57
C VAL A 58 10.08 12.73 -6.66
N ARG A 59 10.80 13.17 -5.62
CA ARG A 59 11.33 12.23 -4.62
C ARG A 59 10.19 11.67 -3.78
N VAL A 60 10.14 10.36 -3.58
CA VAL A 60 9.21 9.74 -2.63
C VAL A 60 9.98 9.29 -1.40
N LEU A 61 9.48 9.65 -0.21
CA LEU A 61 9.93 9.12 1.07
C LEU A 61 8.86 8.16 1.57
N ALA A 62 9.09 6.87 1.35
CA ALA A 62 8.15 5.80 1.66
C ALA A 62 8.43 5.18 3.03
N CYS A 63 7.39 5.07 3.85
CA CYS A 63 7.40 4.30 5.08
C CYS A 63 6.34 3.20 5.01
N ARG A 64 6.76 1.94 5.08
CA ARG A 64 5.84 0.82 5.31
C ARG A 64 5.65 0.66 6.82
N GLY A 65 4.44 0.39 7.28
CA GLY A 65 4.19 0.09 8.69
C GLY A 65 4.91 -1.18 9.15
N PRO A 66 5.07 -1.37 10.47
CA PRO A 66 5.73 -2.54 11.02
C PRO A 66 4.88 -3.80 10.81
N LEU A 67 5.54 -4.97 10.77
CA LEU A 67 4.86 -6.22 11.07
C LEU A 67 4.58 -6.27 12.58
N LEU A 68 3.30 -6.30 12.96
CA LEU A 68 2.90 -6.02 14.34
C LEU A 68 3.24 -7.12 15.37
N ASP A 69 3.40 -8.37 14.93
CA ASP A 69 3.85 -9.48 15.80
C ASP A 69 5.37 -9.48 16.01
N GLY A 70 6.11 -8.79 15.15
CA GLY A 70 7.56 -8.69 15.20
C GLY A 70 8.32 -9.95 14.80
N ASP A 71 7.69 -10.96 14.17
CA ASP A 71 8.38 -12.18 13.76
C ASP A 71 9.38 -11.89 12.61
N PRO A 72 10.71 -12.02 12.82
CA PRO A 72 11.70 -11.79 11.77
C PRO A 72 11.57 -12.76 10.59
N ALA A 73 11.11 -13.99 10.82
CA ALA A 73 10.94 -14.98 9.77
C ALA A 73 9.78 -14.61 8.84
N ALA A 74 8.64 -14.20 9.43
CA ALA A 74 7.49 -13.69 8.69
C ALA A 74 7.83 -12.41 7.91
N LEU A 75 8.54 -11.45 8.51
CA LEU A 75 9.00 -10.25 7.81
C LEU A 75 9.93 -10.61 6.63
N GLY A 76 10.84 -11.56 6.84
CA GLY A 76 11.71 -12.07 5.77
C GLY A 76 10.94 -12.76 4.63
N ALA A 77 9.90 -13.53 4.96
CA ALA A 77 9.02 -14.15 3.97
C ALA A 77 8.24 -13.10 3.16
N PHE A 78 7.65 -12.11 3.83
CA PHE A 78 6.98 -11.00 3.19
C PHE A 78 7.90 -10.21 2.25
N ARG A 79 9.16 -9.93 2.67
CA ARG A 79 10.15 -9.27 1.80
C ARG A 79 10.47 -10.07 0.54
N ARG A 80 10.58 -11.41 0.64
CA ARG A 80 10.79 -12.27 -0.53
C ARG A 80 9.58 -12.26 -1.46
N ALA A 81 8.37 -12.37 -0.90
CA ALA A 81 7.12 -12.27 -1.63
C ALA A 81 6.98 -10.92 -2.37
N ALA A 82 7.25 -9.81 -1.69
CA ALA A 82 7.29 -8.47 -2.28
C ALA A 82 8.35 -8.35 -3.39
N GLY A 83 9.56 -8.89 -3.16
CA GLY A 83 10.61 -8.91 -4.16
C GLY A 83 10.25 -9.73 -5.41
N ALA A 84 9.52 -10.84 -5.25
CA ALA A 84 9.03 -11.63 -6.37
C ALA A 84 8.06 -10.83 -7.27
N LEU A 85 7.32 -9.88 -6.71
CA LEU A 85 6.43 -8.96 -7.45
C LEU A 85 7.12 -7.65 -7.87
N ASN A 86 8.46 -7.60 -7.82
CA ASN A 86 9.28 -6.44 -8.20
C ASN A 86 8.96 -5.15 -7.41
N LEU A 87 8.56 -5.29 -6.14
CA LEU A 87 8.35 -4.13 -5.25
C LEU A 87 9.70 -3.60 -4.79
N ARG A 88 9.87 -2.28 -4.85
CA ARG A 88 11.02 -1.61 -4.24
C ARG A 88 10.90 -1.63 -2.71
N PRO A 89 12.01 -1.83 -1.97
CA PRO A 89 11.99 -1.65 -0.53
C PRO A 89 11.68 -0.18 -0.18
N PRO A 90 10.88 0.09 0.87
CA PRO A 90 10.65 1.45 1.34
C PRO A 90 11.93 2.03 1.98
N GLU A 91 12.04 3.36 2.07
CA GLU A 91 13.12 4.02 2.82
C GLU A 91 13.07 3.67 4.31
N HIS A 92 11.88 3.41 4.82
CA HIS A 92 11.64 3.04 6.21
C HIS A 92 10.74 1.81 6.34
N GLU A 93 11.21 0.82 7.10
CA GLU A 93 10.47 -0.38 7.50
C GLU A 93 10.77 -0.68 8.99
N PRO A 94 10.11 0.05 9.91
CA PRO A 94 10.39 -0.02 11.33
C PRO A 94 9.98 -1.37 11.92
N LEU A 95 10.70 -1.79 12.96
CA LEU A 95 10.41 -3.04 13.66
C LEU A 95 9.25 -2.86 14.66
N ALA A 96 8.66 -3.97 15.10
CA ALA A 96 7.55 -3.95 16.07
C ALA A 96 7.93 -3.20 17.38
N GLY A 97 9.16 -3.40 17.88
CA GLY A 97 9.64 -2.71 19.08
C GLY A 97 9.74 -1.20 18.89
N GLU A 98 10.35 -0.75 17.79
CA GLU A 98 10.45 0.68 17.43
C GLU A 98 9.07 1.32 17.30
N ALA A 99 8.08 0.56 16.81
CA ALA A 99 6.72 1.03 16.71
C ALA A 99 5.99 1.17 18.05
N VAL A 100 6.33 0.33 19.04
CA VAL A 100 5.83 0.48 20.41
C VAL A 100 6.47 1.70 21.07
N GLU A 101 7.77 1.90 20.91
CA GLU A 101 8.46 3.10 21.43
C GLU A 101 7.82 4.38 20.86
N ALA A 102 7.65 4.45 19.54
CA ALA A 102 6.99 5.58 18.89
C ALA A 102 5.54 5.76 19.38
N ALA A 103 4.80 4.67 19.62
CA ALA A 103 3.44 4.72 20.15
C ALA A 103 3.41 5.31 21.56
N VAL A 104 4.31 4.88 22.46
CA VAL A 104 4.40 5.42 23.82
C VAL A 104 4.73 6.91 23.79
N GLU A 105 5.69 7.34 22.96
CA GLU A 105 6.02 8.76 22.77
C GLU A 105 4.82 9.58 22.28
N LEU A 106 4.09 9.08 21.28
CA LEU A 106 2.90 9.74 20.75
C LEU A 106 1.81 9.87 21.81
N ILE A 107 1.53 8.79 22.54
CA ILE A 107 0.49 8.76 23.58
C ILE A 107 0.86 9.68 24.75
N ALA A 108 2.13 9.71 25.16
CA ALA A 108 2.61 10.64 26.20
C ALA A 108 2.37 12.10 25.80
N GLY A 109 2.72 12.48 24.57
CA GLY A 109 2.43 13.82 24.09
C GLY A 109 0.94 14.14 24.03
N LEU A 110 0.07 13.17 23.71
CA LEU A 110 -1.40 13.37 23.72
C LEU A 110 -1.92 13.60 25.15
N VAL A 111 -1.42 12.83 26.12
CA VAL A 111 -1.77 12.97 27.54
C VAL A 111 -1.31 14.33 28.08
N GLU A 112 -0.09 14.75 27.77
CA GLU A 112 0.45 16.05 28.19
C GLU A 112 -0.36 17.23 27.67
N ARG A 113 -0.93 17.13 26.46
CA ARG A 113 -1.81 18.15 25.87
C ARG A 113 -3.27 18.07 26.33
N GLY A 114 -3.62 17.08 27.16
CA GLY A 114 -5.01 16.83 27.59
C GLY A 114 -5.91 16.27 26.49
N GLU A 115 -5.34 15.77 25.40
CA GLU A 115 -6.06 15.14 24.28
C GLU A 115 -6.35 13.65 24.54
N ALA A 116 -5.65 13.04 25.50
CA ALA A 116 -5.86 11.67 25.96
C ALA A 116 -5.83 11.61 27.50
N HIS A 117 -6.51 10.63 28.09
CA HIS A 117 -6.55 10.45 29.53
C HIS A 117 -6.22 9.00 29.92
N VAL A 118 -5.60 8.86 31.09
CA VAL A 118 -5.22 7.57 31.68
C VAL A 118 -6.37 7.12 32.58
N THR A 119 -6.87 5.91 32.38
CA THR A 119 -7.90 5.33 33.24
C THR A 119 -7.29 4.82 34.55
N ALA A 120 -8.13 4.62 35.57
CA ALA A 120 -7.68 4.01 36.83
C ALA A 120 -7.05 2.61 36.64
N GLY A 121 -7.39 1.91 35.56
CA GLY A 121 -6.84 0.60 35.19
C GLY A 121 -5.54 0.66 34.38
N GLY A 122 -4.99 1.84 34.09
CA GLY A 122 -3.74 2.03 33.33
C GLY A 122 -3.89 2.03 31.81
N SER A 123 -5.11 1.90 31.28
CA SER A 123 -5.37 2.09 29.84
C SER A 123 -5.35 3.57 29.50
N VAL A 124 -5.06 3.91 28.24
CA VAL A 124 -5.11 5.30 27.76
C VAL A 124 -6.11 5.41 26.62
N LEU A 125 -7.06 6.33 26.76
CA LEU A 125 -8.10 6.59 25.78
C LEU A 125 -7.92 7.98 25.17
N LEU A 126 -8.18 8.11 23.87
CA LEU A 126 -8.25 9.39 23.18
C LEU A 126 -9.55 10.09 23.57
N GLY A 127 -9.47 11.35 24.01
CA GLY A 127 -10.62 12.15 24.40
C GLY A 127 -11.56 12.39 23.23
N THR A 128 -12.86 12.13 23.43
CA THR A 128 -13.90 12.56 22.50
C THR A 128 -14.19 14.01 22.80
N GLY A 129 -13.58 14.94 22.06
CA GLY A 129 -13.67 16.37 22.33
C GLY A 129 -15.08 16.82 22.73
N SER A 130 -15.28 17.04 24.02
CA SER A 130 -16.35 17.85 24.57
C SER A 130 -15.67 18.98 25.30
N ALA A 131 -15.97 20.21 24.87
CA ALA A 131 -15.80 21.38 25.73
C ALA A 131 -16.36 21.05 27.13
N PRO A 132 -15.86 21.67 28.22
CA PRO A 132 -16.41 21.42 29.55
C PRO A 132 -17.92 21.67 29.49
N ALA A 133 -18.70 20.61 29.67
CA ALA A 133 -20.14 20.70 29.73
C ALA A 133 -20.49 21.38 31.06
N ASP A 134 -20.65 22.69 31.02
CA ASP A 134 -21.45 23.39 32.00
C ASP A 134 -22.84 22.74 32.04
N GLY A 135 -23.26 22.41 33.26
CA GLY A 135 -24.35 21.47 33.52
C GLY A 135 -25.68 21.83 32.85
N GLY A 136 -26.33 20.81 32.31
CA GLY A 136 -27.71 20.88 31.84
C GLY A 136 -28.26 19.48 31.57
N ALA A 137 -29.11 18.99 32.47
CA ALA A 137 -29.74 17.67 32.41
C ALA A 137 -30.85 17.57 31.34
N GLY A 138 -31.01 16.39 30.73
CA GLY A 138 -32.25 15.95 30.08
C GLY A 138 -32.12 14.65 29.26
N PRO A 139 -33.12 13.74 29.23
CA PRO A 139 -32.89 12.29 29.23
C PRO A 139 -33.40 11.53 27.97
N SER A 140 -32.79 10.37 27.66
CA SER A 140 -33.52 9.15 27.27
C SER A 140 -32.58 7.94 27.22
N ALA A 141 -32.77 7.01 28.16
CA ALA A 141 -32.12 5.70 28.19
C ALA A 141 -33.03 4.65 27.55
N SER A 142 -32.44 3.67 26.87
CA SER A 142 -33.04 2.35 26.65
C SER A 142 -32.21 1.30 27.40
N PRO A 143 -32.84 0.35 28.13
CA PRO A 143 -32.14 -0.49 29.09
C PRO A 143 -31.73 -1.84 28.48
N GLY A 144 -30.50 -2.29 28.75
CA GLY A 144 -30.09 -3.64 28.39
C GLY A 144 -28.61 -3.98 28.59
N GLY A 145 -28.12 -3.99 29.84
CA GLY A 145 -27.08 -4.93 30.28
C GLY A 145 -25.65 -4.41 30.43
N GLY A 146 -25.27 -4.10 31.68
CA GLY A 146 -23.87 -4.10 32.15
C GLY A 146 -23.28 -2.72 32.44
N ALA A 147 -23.33 -2.31 33.71
CA ALA A 147 -22.77 -1.05 34.18
C ALA A 147 -21.24 -1.10 34.26
N ASP A 148 -20.59 -0.24 33.47
CA ASP A 148 -19.55 0.66 33.97
C ASP A 148 -19.61 1.94 33.11
N GLY A 149 -20.05 3.05 33.72
CA GLY A 149 -20.11 4.34 33.05
C GLY A 149 -18.71 4.93 32.96
N GLY A 150 -17.99 4.62 31.87
CA GLY A 150 -16.62 5.08 31.63
C GLY A 150 -16.43 5.49 30.18
N ASP A 151 -15.97 6.72 30.00
CA ASP A 151 -15.57 7.43 28.77
C ASP A 151 -15.59 6.65 27.44
N ALA A 152 -16.43 7.07 26.50
CA ALA A 152 -16.58 6.50 25.16
C ALA A 152 -15.41 6.89 24.22
N GLY A 153 -14.16 6.80 24.71
CA GLY A 153 -12.94 7.16 23.99
C GLY A 153 -12.31 6.01 23.22
N ARG A 154 -11.66 6.30 22.08
CA ARG A 154 -10.86 5.32 21.31
C ARG A 154 -9.65 4.89 22.13
N VAL A 155 -9.46 3.58 22.30
CA VAL A 155 -8.30 3.03 23.02
C VAL A 155 -7.00 3.31 22.25
N LEU A 156 -6.03 3.94 22.92
CA LEU A 156 -4.68 4.12 22.42
C LEU A 156 -3.70 3.09 23.01
N TRP A 157 -3.88 2.81 24.30
CA TRP A 157 -3.11 1.83 25.07
C TRP A 157 -4.04 0.96 25.89
N ALA A 158 -3.98 -0.36 25.70
CA ALA A 158 -4.74 -1.32 26.47
C ALA A 158 -3.85 -1.91 27.59
N ALA A 159 -4.17 -1.60 28.85
CA ALA A 159 -3.50 -2.22 29.97
C ALA A 159 -3.81 -3.73 30.02
N THR A 160 -2.82 -4.55 30.36
CA THR A 160 -3.00 -5.99 30.54
C THR A 160 -2.07 -6.55 31.62
N SER A 161 -2.57 -7.54 32.36
CA SER A 161 -1.81 -8.33 33.34
C SER A 161 -1.25 -9.64 32.76
N GLY A 162 -1.56 -9.97 31.50
CA GLY A 162 -1.15 -11.22 30.86
C GLY A 162 -0.82 -11.07 29.37
N GLY A 163 -0.13 -12.07 28.82
CA GLY A 163 0.29 -12.12 27.42
C GLY A 163 1.50 -11.22 27.09
N PRO A 164 1.84 -11.11 25.78
CA PRO A 164 2.87 -10.18 25.30
C PRO A 164 2.43 -8.74 25.57
N ALA A 165 3.24 -7.99 26.32
CA ALA A 165 2.98 -6.60 26.68
C ALA A 165 4.29 -5.86 26.95
N TRP A 166 4.24 -4.54 26.88
CA TRP A 166 5.37 -3.65 27.06
C TRP A 166 5.17 -2.75 28.28
N ASP A 167 6.28 -2.32 28.88
CA ASP A 167 6.25 -1.35 29.96
C ASP A 167 6.03 0.06 29.40
N SER A 168 5.28 0.87 30.12
CA SER A 168 5.00 2.27 29.78
C SER A 168 4.82 3.12 31.04
N PRO A 169 4.79 4.46 30.93
CA PRO A 169 4.50 5.35 32.06
C PRO A 169 3.15 5.09 32.75
N TRP A 170 2.21 4.40 32.08
CA TRP A 170 0.88 4.07 32.60
C TRP A 170 0.76 2.62 33.07
N GLY A 171 1.89 1.90 33.13
CA GLY A 171 1.94 0.48 33.46
C GLY A 171 1.99 -0.40 32.21
N ARG A 172 1.88 -1.70 32.46
CA ARG A 172 2.07 -2.74 31.45
C ARG A 172 0.86 -2.83 30.50
N GLY A 173 1.11 -2.86 29.20
CA GLY A 173 0.03 -2.89 28.21
C GLY A 173 0.48 -3.09 26.77
N VAL A 174 -0.46 -2.90 25.85
CA VAL A 174 -0.26 -3.04 24.41
C VAL A 174 -0.85 -1.83 23.70
N PRO A 175 -0.10 -1.14 22.82
CA PRO A 175 -0.66 -0.07 22.02
C PRO A 175 -1.58 -0.63 20.94
N ALA A 176 -2.65 0.10 20.62
CA ALA A 176 -3.56 -0.31 19.56
C ALA A 176 -2.80 -0.46 18.21
N PRO A 177 -3.14 -1.47 17.37
CA PRO A 177 -2.42 -1.78 16.12
C PRO A 177 -2.21 -0.57 15.19
N ASP A 178 -3.24 0.23 15.00
CA ASP A 178 -3.23 1.49 14.25
C ASP A 178 -2.36 2.57 14.86
N VAL A 179 -2.35 2.70 16.18
CA VAL A 179 -1.50 3.68 16.87
C VAL A 179 -0.04 3.39 16.60
N ARG A 180 0.38 2.12 16.55
CA ARG A 180 1.74 1.72 16.19
C ARG A 180 2.11 2.16 14.76
N CYS A 181 1.26 1.85 13.77
CA CYS A 181 1.50 2.27 12.38
C CYS A 181 1.54 3.80 12.23
N GLN A 182 0.59 4.51 12.84
CA GLN A 182 0.51 5.96 12.75
C GLN A 182 1.67 6.64 13.50
N ALA A 183 2.10 6.11 14.64
CA ALA A 183 3.19 6.67 15.41
C ALA A 183 4.54 6.62 14.69
N VAL A 184 4.89 5.49 14.07
CA VAL A 184 6.12 5.40 13.27
C VAL A 184 6.08 6.32 12.06
N ALA A 185 4.93 6.40 11.37
CA ALA A 185 4.76 7.30 10.24
C ALA A 185 4.94 8.76 10.68
N ARG A 186 4.35 9.16 11.81
CA ARG A 186 4.55 10.52 12.38
C ARG A 186 6.01 10.78 12.73
N ARG A 187 6.68 9.82 13.36
CA ARG A 187 8.09 9.96 13.80
C ARG A 187 9.04 10.10 12.62
N LEU A 188 8.79 9.39 11.53
CA LEU A 188 9.70 9.31 10.37
C LEU A 188 9.35 10.29 9.26
N LEU A 189 8.06 10.56 9.03
CA LEU A 189 7.56 11.40 7.94
C LEU A 189 6.96 12.73 8.41
N GLY A 190 6.68 12.87 9.71
CA GLY A 190 6.02 14.03 10.30
C GLY A 190 4.51 13.85 10.48
N ALA A 191 3.87 14.80 11.16
CA ALA A 191 2.46 14.73 11.60
C ALA A 191 1.42 14.59 10.47
N ARG A 192 1.79 14.95 9.24
CA ARG A 192 0.95 14.85 8.04
C ARG A 192 1.77 14.25 6.91
N VAL A 193 1.28 13.17 6.32
CA VAL A 193 1.80 12.59 5.07
C VAL A 193 1.01 13.11 3.89
N ASP A 194 1.62 13.04 2.70
CA ASP A 194 0.98 13.52 1.48
C ASP A 194 0.07 12.42 0.90
N ILE A 195 0.50 11.16 1.00
CA ILE A 195 -0.25 9.97 0.56
C ILE A 195 -0.28 8.91 1.68
N LEU A 196 -1.46 8.37 1.95
CA LEU A 196 -1.65 7.16 2.77
C LEU A 196 -2.24 6.06 1.89
N VAL A 197 -1.55 4.92 1.81
CA VAL A 197 -2.04 3.72 1.13
C VAL A 197 -2.53 2.71 2.17
N ALA A 198 -3.81 2.37 2.11
CA ALA A 198 -4.50 1.48 3.02
C ALA A 198 -5.02 0.24 2.30
N ASP A 199 -5.15 -0.85 3.05
CA ASP A 199 -5.93 -2.01 2.63
C ASP A 199 -7.41 -1.81 3.00
N GLY A 200 -8.32 -2.19 2.11
CA GLY A 200 -9.76 -1.90 2.20
C GLY A 200 -10.41 -2.38 3.48
N ASP A 201 -10.14 -3.63 3.87
CA ASP A 201 -10.75 -4.24 5.06
C ASP A 201 -9.79 -4.25 6.26
N ALA A 202 -8.49 -4.45 6.03
CA ALA A 202 -7.50 -4.61 7.11
C ALA A 202 -7.07 -3.28 7.78
N CYS A 203 -7.22 -2.12 7.12
CA CYS A 203 -6.82 -0.82 7.66
C CYS A 203 -8.00 0.06 8.14
N SER A 204 -9.16 -0.50 8.46
CA SER A 204 -10.29 0.20 9.14
C SER A 204 -9.87 0.95 10.42
N HIS A 205 -8.72 0.60 10.97
CA HIS A 205 -8.14 1.17 12.17
C HIS A 205 -7.44 2.52 11.85
N HIS A 206 -7.30 2.91 10.58
CA HIS A 206 -6.69 4.17 10.14
C HIS A 206 -7.68 5.31 9.95
N ASP A 207 -8.95 5.13 10.34
CA ASP A 207 -9.94 6.21 10.47
C ASP A 207 -9.66 7.14 11.66
N GLY A 208 -8.54 6.92 12.35
CA GLY A 208 -8.11 7.71 13.50
C GLY A 208 -7.42 9.03 13.16
N PRO A 209 -7.58 10.07 14.00
CA PRO A 209 -7.03 11.41 13.76
C PRO A 209 -5.51 11.54 13.97
N LEU A 210 -4.78 10.45 14.28
CA LEU A 210 -3.38 10.59 14.70
C LEU A 210 -2.43 10.77 13.53
N LEU A 211 -2.80 10.49 12.29
CA LEU A 211 -1.96 10.79 11.14
C LEU A 211 -2.77 11.51 10.07
N GLY A 212 -2.44 12.77 9.80
CA GLY A 212 -3.07 13.49 8.70
C GLY A 212 -2.58 12.94 7.36
N ALA A 213 -3.49 12.77 6.39
CA ALA A 213 -3.15 12.42 5.02
C ALA A 213 -3.65 13.52 4.07
N GLY A 214 -2.87 13.83 3.03
CA GLY A 214 -3.33 14.66 1.91
C GLY A 214 -4.33 13.93 1.04
N HIS A 215 -4.01 12.68 0.69
CA HIS A 215 -4.86 11.76 -0.06
C HIS A 215 -4.79 10.38 0.57
N ARG A 216 -5.94 9.70 0.70
CA ARG A 216 -6.03 8.30 1.10
C ARG A 216 -6.38 7.43 -0.10
N LEU A 217 -5.53 6.46 -0.40
CA LEU A 217 -5.77 5.46 -1.44
C LEU A 217 -6.07 4.14 -0.77
N THR A 218 -7.15 3.50 -1.19
CA THR A 218 -7.56 2.20 -0.67
C THR A 218 -7.56 1.19 -1.80
N SER A 219 -6.81 0.10 -1.63
CA SER A 219 -6.84 -1.03 -2.57
C SER A 219 -8.14 -1.81 -2.40
N GLY A 220 -8.79 -2.17 -3.51
CA GLY A 220 -9.87 -3.14 -3.52
C GLY A 220 -9.37 -4.52 -3.09
N PRO A 221 -10.24 -5.37 -2.51
CA PRO A 221 -9.85 -6.67 -2.00
C PRO A 221 -9.46 -7.63 -3.12
N VAL A 222 -8.66 -8.64 -2.79
CA VAL A 222 -8.35 -9.76 -3.66
C VAL A 222 -9.25 -10.94 -3.28
N LEU A 223 -10.03 -11.43 -4.24
CA LEU A 223 -10.91 -12.58 -4.10
C LEU A 223 -10.27 -13.80 -4.76
N PHE A 224 -10.49 -14.97 -4.18
CA PHE A 224 -10.00 -16.25 -4.69
C PHE A 224 -11.18 -17.22 -4.89
N ASP A 225 -11.13 -18.06 -5.94
CA ASP A 225 -12.11 -19.14 -6.16
C ASP A 225 -11.79 -20.40 -5.31
N GLY A 226 -10.88 -20.28 -4.36
CA GLY A 226 -10.39 -21.35 -3.50
C GLY A 226 -9.52 -20.79 -2.37
N PRO A 227 -8.54 -21.55 -1.84
CA PRO A 227 -7.64 -21.02 -0.82
C PRO A 227 -6.85 -19.82 -1.35
N GLU A 228 -6.52 -18.91 -0.44
CA GLU A 228 -5.60 -17.81 -0.71
C GLU A 228 -4.27 -18.36 -1.24
N LEU A 229 -3.76 -17.74 -2.30
CA LEU A 229 -2.53 -18.16 -2.95
C LEU A 229 -1.32 -17.44 -2.36
N LEU A 230 -0.18 -18.14 -2.33
CA LEU A 230 1.13 -17.60 -2.02
C LEU A 230 1.92 -17.37 -3.33
N PRO A 231 2.85 -16.40 -3.38
CA PRO A 231 3.74 -16.21 -4.54
C PRO A 231 4.53 -17.47 -4.92
N GLU A 232 4.93 -18.27 -3.94
CA GLU A 232 5.65 -19.52 -4.15
C GLU A 232 4.82 -20.53 -4.95
N GLN A 233 3.50 -20.61 -4.70
CA GLN A 233 2.61 -21.51 -5.44
C GLN A 233 2.48 -21.12 -6.91
N VAL A 234 2.54 -19.81 -7.22
CA VAL A 234 2.56 -19.31 -8.60
C VAL A 234 3.83 -19.78 -9.32
N ARG A 235 4.98 -19.73 -8.64
CA ARG A 235 6.26 -20.23 -9.17
C ARG A 235 6.27 -21.75 -9.34
N GLU A 236 5.74 -22.48 -8.37
CA GLU A 236 5.62 -23.95 -8.41
C GLU A 236 4.72 -24.41 -9.56
N ALA A 237 3.70 -23.61 -9.92
CA ALA A 237 2.88 -23.81 -11.11
C ALA A 237 3.60 -23.47 -12.43
N GLY A 238 4.87 -23.04 -12.39
CA GLY A 238 5.67 -22.69 -13.56
C GLY A 238 5.38 -21.29 -14.14
N LEU A 239 4.58 -20.48 -13.45
CA LEU A 239 4.23 -19.13 -13.90
C LEU A 239 5.25 -18.11 -13.40
N ASP A 240 5.40 -17.03 -14.17
CA ASP A 240 6.19 -15.87 -13.75
C ASP A 240 5.49 -15.15 -12.58
N PRO A 241 6.19 -14.85 -11.47
CA PRO A 241 5.62 -14.06 -10.38
C PRO A 241 5.02 -12.72 -10.83
N LEU A 242 5.59 -12.05 -11.84
CA LEU A 242 5.08 -10.78 -12.36
C LEU A 242 3.77 -10.94 -13.14
N ALA A 243 3.32 -12.17 -13.42
CA ALA A 243 1.94 -12.42 -13.85
C ALA A 243 0.93 -11.95 -12.80
N VAL A 244 1.22 -12.11 -11.50
CA VAL A 244 0.38 -11.58 -10.42
C VAL A 244 0.35 -10.05 -10.47
N ARG A 245 1.52 -9.42 -10.66
CA ARG A 245 1.61 -7.96 -10.76
C ARG A 245 0.81 -7.45 -11.95
N LEU A 246 0.98 -8.05 -13.13
CA LEU A 246 0.19 -7.69 -14.31
C LEU A 246 -1.31 -7.90 -14.06
N ALA A 247 -1.72 -9.03 -13.47
CA ALA A 247 -3.11 -9.27 -13.10
C ALA A 247 -3.66 -8.18 -12.18
N TYR A 248 -2.88 -7.64 -11.23
CA TYR A 248 -3.35 -6.49 -10.46
C TYR A 248 -3.50 -5.22 -11.29
N LEU A 249 -2.57 -4.96 -12.20
CA LEU A 249 -2.59 -3.76 -13.04
C LEU A 249 -3.70 -3.81 -14.10
N GLU A 250 -4.16 -5.00 -14.48
CA GLU A 250 -5.30 -5.21 -15.38
C GLU A 250 -6.66 -4.84 -14.76
N HIS A 251 -6.70 -4.63 -13.44
CA HIS A 251 -7.87 -4.17 -12.72
C HIS A 251 -7.60 -2.83 -12.04
N HIS A 252 -8.58 -1.92 -12.04
CA HIS A 252 -8.41 -0.65 -11.35
C HIS A 252 -8.14 -0.88 -9.87
N TYR A 253 -7.20 -0.15 -9.26
CA TYR A 253 -6.74 -0.44 -7.90
C TYR A 253 -7.86 -0.40 -6.85
N ARG A 254 -8.90 0.40 -7.11
CA ARG A 254 -10.09 0.59 -6.25
C ARG A 254 -11.09 -0.57 -6.34
N GLU A 255 -11.02 -1.37 -7.40
CA GLU A 255 -11.99 -2.43 -7.66
C GLU A 255 -11.51 -3.76 -7.06
N PRO A 256 -12.42 -4.62 -6.59
CA PRO A 256 -12.07 -6.00 -6.25
C PRO A 256 -11.46 -6.72 -7.45
N VAL A 257 -10.41 -7.51 -7.22
CA VAL A 257 -9.86 -8.42 -8.24
C VAL A 257 -10.13 -9.84 -7.85
N ARG A 258 -10.70 -10.64 -8.76
CA ARG A 258 -10.85 -12.08 -8.57
C ARG A 258 -9.66 -12.79 -9.22
N LEU A 259 -8.71 -13.25 -8.42
CA LEU A 259 -7.57 -14.02 -8.90
C LEU A 259 -7.97 -15.48 -9.12
N THR A 260 -7.96 -15.88 -10.38
CA THR A 260 -8.11 -17.27 -10.81
C THR A 260 -6.79 -17.75 -11.44
N TRP A 261 -6.59 -19.06 -11.48
CA TRP A 261 -5.43 -19.62 -12.19
C TRP A 261 -5.45 -19.30 -13.68
N ASP A 262 -6.62 -19.16 -14.29
CA ASP A 262 -6.73 -18.80 -15.71
C ASP A 262 -6.28 -17.36 -15.95
N LEU A 263 -6.72 -16.42 -15.10
CA LEU A 263 -6.23 -15.04 -15.14
C LEU A 263 -4.70 -14.98 -14.98
N LEU A 264 -4.13 -15.75 -14.05
CA LEU A 264 -2.68 -15.80 -13.84
C LEU A 264 -1.93 -16.39 -15.06
N ARG A 265 -2.50 -17.38 -15.74
CA ARG A 265 -1.90 -17.95 -16.97
C ARG A 265 -1.98 -16.97 -18.13
N GLU A 266 -3.08 -16.25 -18.29
CA GLU A 266 -3.23 -15.21 -19.31
C GLU A 266 -2.22 -14.06 -19.09
N ALA A 267 -2.07 -13.63 -17.84
CA ALA A 267 -1.09 -12.62 -17.46
C ALA A 267 0.36 -13.11 -17.68
N ASP A 268 0.69 -14.37 -17.29
CA ASP A 268 2.00 -14.98 -17.57
C ASP A 268 2.31 -15.00 -19.06
N GLY A 269 1.35 -15.44 -19.89
CA GLY A 269 1.47 -15.44 -21.34
C GLY A 269 1.74 -14.04 -21.91
N THR A 270 1.10 -13.02 -21.35
CA THR A 270 1.32 -11.62 -21.74
C THR A 270 2.71 -11.12 -21.33
N VAL A 271 3.15 -11.35 -20.09
CA VAL A 271 4.49 -10.96 -19.62
C VAL A 271 5.58 -11.60 -20.49
N ARG A 272 5.48 -12.91 -20.74
CA ARG A 272 6.44 -13.64 -21.59
C ARG A 272 6.44 -13.13 -23.02
N ARG A 273 5.26 -12.90 -23.60
CA ARG A 273 5.13 -12.35 -24.95
C ARG A 273 5.77 -10.98 -25.05
N TRP A 274 5.47 -10.07 -24.13
CA TRP A 274 6.05 -8.72 -24.13
C TRP A 274 7.56 -8.73 -23.98
N ARG A 275 8.11 -9.56 -23.09
CA ARG A 275 9.57 -9.73 -22.97
C ARG A 275 10.22 -10.23 -24.26
N ALA A 276 9.64 -11.24 -24.92
CA ALA A 276 10.13 -11.73 -26.20
C ALA A 276 10.07 -10.66 -27.30
N ARG A 277 8.99 -9.87 -27.34
CA ARG A 277 8.86 -8.75 -28.29
C ARG A 277 9.88 -7.65 -28.03
N VAL A 278 10.06 -7.24 -26.78
CA VAL A 278 11.08 -6.25 -26.38
C VAL A 278 12.48 -6.74 -26.75
N ALA A 279 12.79 -8.01 -26.52
CA ALA A 279 14.06 -8.61 -26.94
C ALA A 279 14.25 -8.55 -28.46
N GLY A 280 13.23 -8.91 -29.25
CA GLY A 280 13.30 -8.81 -30.71
C GLY A 280 13.40 -7.38 -31.23
N TRP A 281 12.69 -6.43 -30.62
CA TRP A 281 12.79 -5.02 -30.99
C TRP A 281 14.15 -4.39 -30.63
N ALA A 282 14.82 -4.90 -29.60
CA ALA A 282 16.16 -4.45 -29.20
C ALA A 282 17.23 -4.72 -30.27
N GLU A 283 16.97 -5.62 -31.23
CA GLU A 283 17.86 -5.88 -32.37
C GLU A 283 17.74 -4.85 -33.50
N SER A 284 16.80 -3.91 -33.39
CA SER A 284 16.62 -2.81 -34.35
C SER A 284 17.30 -1.53 -33.87
N PRO A 285 17.69 -0.62 -34.78
CA PRO A 285 18.18 0.70 -34.38
C PRO A 285 17.18 1.43 -33.50
N SER A 286 17.66 2.00 -32.39
CA SER A 286 16.83 2.80 -31.48
C SER A 286 16.20 3.98 -32.23
N ALA A 287 14.99 4.36 -31.82
CA ALA A 287 14.24 5.48 -32.37
C ALA A 287 13.51 6.21 -31.23
N PRO A 288 13.16 7.50 -31.40
CA PRO A 288 12.42 8.24 -30.38
C PRO A 288 11.15 7.52 -29.94
N LEU A 289 10.76 7.75 -28.68
CA LEU A 289 9.51 7.23 -28.12
C LEU A 289 8.33 7.48 -29.04
N ALA A 290 7.42 6.51 -29.11
CA ALA A 290 6.14 6.63 -29.79
C ALA A 290 5.23 7.59 -29.03
N SER A 291 5.52 8.90 -29.15
CA SER A 291 4.99 9.95 -28.28
C SER A 291 3.46 9.96 -28.15
N GLY A 292 2.73 9.69 -29.23
CA GLY A 292 1.27 9.58 -29.19
C GLY A 292 0.76 8.42 -28.34
N HIS A 293 1.44 7.27 -28.36
CA HIS A 293 1.11 6.10 -27.54
C HIS A 293 1.54 6.32 -26.08
N VAL A 294 2.78 6.75 -25.86
CA VAL A 294 3.31 7.04 -24.52
C VAL A 294 2.44 8.07 -23.79
N ARG A 295 2.03 9.14 -24.48
CA ARG A 295 1.15 10.15 -23.90
C ARG A 295 -0.19 9.56 -23.45
N ARG A 296 -0.81 8.67 -24.24
CA ARG A 296 -2.07 8.01 -23.84
C ARG A 296 -1.91 7.16 -22.58
N VAL A 297 -0.79 6.45 -22.46
CA VAL A 297 -0.47 5.68 -21.26
C VAL A 297 -0.27 6.60 -20.05
N GLU A 298 0.50 7.68 -20.22
CA GLU A 298 0.77 8.65 -19.15
C GLU A 298 -0.50 9.40 -18.72
N GLU A 299 -1.38 9.76 -19.65
CA GLU A 299 -2.69 10.37 -19.39
C GLU A 299 -3.60 9.44 -18.60
N ALA A 300 -3.63 8.14 -18.92
CA ALA A 300 -4.38 7.14 -18.15
C ALA A 300 -3.82 6.98 -16.72
N LEU A 301 -2.49 6.91 -16.57
CA LEU A 301 -1.86 6.86 -15.25
C LEU A 301 -2.05 8.16 -14.45
N ASP A 302 -2.16 9.30 -15.13
CA ASP A 302 -2.52 10.59 -14.53
C ASP A 302 -3.96 10.63 -14.04
N ASP A 303 -4.83 9.83 -14.64
CA ASP A 303 -6.25 9.80 -14.33
C ASP A 303 -6.58 8.72 -13.30
N ASP A 304 -6.37 9.03 -12.01
CA ASP A 304 -6.64 8.11 -10.90
C ASP A 304 -5.89 6.77 -10.99
N LEU A 305 -4.69 6.77 -11.58
CA LEU A 305 -3.88 5.55 -11.76
C LEU A 305 -4.65 4.47 -12.55
N ASP A 306 -5.33 4.84 -13.64
CA ASP A 306 -6.07 3.91 -14.49
C ASP A 306 -5.11 2.99 -15.26
N THR A 307 -4.59 1.98 -14.56
CA THR A 307 -3.69 0.97 -15.10
C THR A 307 -4.36 0.09 -16.17
N PRO A 308 -5.67 -0.26 -16.10
CA PRO A 308 -6.34 -0.93 -17.21
C PRO A 308 -6.29 -0.14 -18.52
N ALA A 309 -6.61 1.16 -18.50
CA ALA A 309 -6.55 2.00 -19.69
C ALA A 309 -5.11 2.18 -20.19
N ALA A 310 -4.16 2.33 -19.27
CA ALA A 310 -2.73 2.39 -19.59
C ALA A 310 -2.24 1.11 -20.29
N LEU A 311 -2.61 -0.07 -19.80
CA LEU A 311 -2.28 -1.35 -20.43
C LEU A 311 -2.99 -1.53 -21.78
N GLY A 312 -4.22 -1.03 -21.93
CA GLY A 312 -4.92 -0.98 -23.21
C GLY A 312 -4.13 -0.20 -24.26
N ALA A 313 -3.69 1.02 -23.92
CA ALA A 313 -2.86 1.83 -24.82
C ALA A 313 -1.49 1.19 -25.11
N LEU A 314 -0.92 0.42 -24.16
CA LEU A 314 0.30 -0.34 -24.40
C LEU A 314 0.09 -1.51 -25.38
N ARG A 315 -1.06 -2.19 -25.32
CA ARG A 315 -1.46 -3.22 -26.29
C ARG A 315 -1.72 -2.65 -27.69
N ASP A 316 -2.25 -1.42 -27.78
CA ASP A 316 -2.35 -0.73 -29.07
C ASP A 316 -0.96 -0.50 -29.69
N LEU A 317 0.01 -0.02 -28.90
CA LEU A 317 1.39 0.17 -29.35
C LEU A 317 2.05 -1.16 -29.74
N GLU A 318 1.79 -2.21 -28.96
CA GLU A 318 2.21 -3.57 -29.28
C GLU A 318 1.80 -3.94 -30.72
N GLY A 319 0.52 -3.74 -31.07
CA GLY A 319 -0.07 -4.11 -32.36
C GLY A 319 0.15 -3.14 -33.53
N ASP A 320 0.65 -1.93 -33.29
CA ASP A 320 0.74 -0.89 -34.32
C ASP A 320 1.94 -1.09 -35.26
N ASP A 321 1.74 -1.71 -36.42
CA ASP A 321 2.80 -1.97 -37.40
C ASP A 321 3.36 -0.71 -38.08
N SER A 322 2.72 0.45 -37.90
CA SER A 322 3.25 1.73 -38.41
C SER A 322 4.40 2.28 -37.55
N VAL A 323 4.54 1.80 -36.30
CA VAL A 323 5.59 2.25 -35.37
C VAL A 323 6.83 1.38 -35.53
N ALA A 324 7.98 2.03 -35.74
CA ALA A 324 9.28 1.36 -35.85
C ALA A 324 9.61 0.54 -34.59
N ALA A 325 10.24 -0.63 -34.78
CA ALA A 325 10.61 -1.54 -33.69
C ALA A 325 11.44 -0.84 -32.58
N GLY A 326 12.45 -0.05 -32.97
CA GLY A 326 13.25 0.73 -32.00
C GLY A 326 12.43 1.72 -31.17
N ALA A 327 11.37 2.32 -31.74
CA ALA A 327 10.48 3.21 -31.01
C ALA A 327 9.57 2.43 -30.05
N LYS A 328 9.10 1.23 -30.44
CA LYS A 328 8.37 0.32 -29.55
C LYS A 328 9.26 -0.12 -28.37
N PHE A 329 10.50 -0.50 -28.65
CA PHE A 329 11.50 -0.86 -27.64
C PHE A 329 11.68 0.25 -26.59
N GLU A 330 12.05 1.47 -27.01
CA GLU A 330 12.26 2.60 -26.10
C GLU A 330 10.99 2.93 -25.30
N SER A 331 9.82 2.89 -25.95
CA SER A 331 8.53 3.19 -25.31
C SER A 331 8.16 2.16 -24.25
N PHE A 332 8.35 0.87 -24.54
CA PHE A 332 8.10 -0.19 -23.57
C PHE A 332 9.04 -0.08 -22.38
N LEU A 333 10.33 0.18 -22.59
CA LEU A 333 11.28 0.37 -21.49
C LEU A 333 11.01 1.63 -20.65
N HIS A 334 10.61 2.73 -21.30
CA HIS A 334 10.19 3.95 -20.60
C HIS A 334 9.00 3.70 -19.67
N LEU A 335 7.96 3.04 -20.18
CA LEU A 335 6.74 2.77 -19.43
C LEU A 335 6.94 1.67 -18.36
N ASP A 336 7.84 0.72 -18.60
CA ASP A 336 8.17 -0.34 -17.64
C ASP A 336 8.86 0.18 -16.37
N GLN A 337 9.38 1.41 -16.37
CA GLN A 337 9.86 2.06 -15.14
C GLN A 337 8.75 2.18 -14.09
N VAL A 338 7.50 2.35 -14.54
CA VAL A 338 6.29 2.42 -13.71
C VAL A 338 5.63 1.05 -13.56
N LEU A 339 5.42 0.33 -14.66
CA LEU A 339 4.73 -0.97 -14.65
C LEU A 339 5.52 -2.07 -13.96
N ALA A 340 6.85 -2.02 -14.01
CA ALA A 340 7.79 -2.91 -13.33
C ALA A 340 7.57 -4.41 -13.61
N LEU A 341 7.36 -4.75 -14.89
CA LEU A 341 7.17 -6.10 -15.41
C LEU A 341 8.49 -6.73 -15.90
N ASP A 342 9.62 -6.04 -15.70
CA ASP A 342 10.97 -6.45 -16.11
C ASP A 342 11.00 -6.87 -17.60
N LEU A 343 10.51 -5.99 -18.47
CA LEU A 343 10.32 -6.30 -19.88
C LEU A 343 11.65 -6.48 -20.64
N ALA A 344 12.74 -5.93 -20.10
CA ALA A 344 14.10 -6.08 -20.61
C ALA A 344 14.74 -7.44 -20.33
N MET A 345 14.10 -8.33 -19.54
CA MET A 345 14.74 -9.53 -18.98
C MET A 345 15.31 -10.50 -20.02
N GLU A 346 14.69 -10.60 -21.20
CA GLU A 346 15.09 -11.54 -22.25
C GLU A 346 16.06 -10.95 -23.29
N ILE A 347 16.43 -9.67 -23.17
CA ILE A 347 17.37 -9.04 -24.10
C ILE A 347 18.73 -9.74 -24.03
N GLY A 348 19.25 -10.16 -25.18
CA GLY A 348 20.55 -10.81 -25.29
C GLY A 348 20.59 -12.26 -24.78
N ARG A 349 19.44 -12.85 -24.41
CA ARG A 349 19.35 -14.29 -24.12
C ARG A 349 19.18 -15.07 -25.42
N THR A 350 19.92 -16.16 -25.57
CA THR A 350 19.68 -17.12 -26.64
C THR A 350 18.32 -17.79 -26.39
N PRO A 351 17.38 -17.81 -27.35
CA PRO A 351 16.13 -18.54 -27.17
C PRO A 351 16.44 -19.99 -26.79
N ALA A 352 15.73 -20.51 -25.79
CA ALA A 352 15.88 -21.90 -25.37
C ALA A 352 15.64 -22.81 -26.58
N PRO A 353 16.49 -23.82 -26.81
CA PRO A 353 16.46 -24.68 -28.00
C PRO A 353 15.17 -25.48 -28.15
#